data_AF-A0A9N8RM28-F1
#
_entry.id   AF-A0A9N8RM28-F1
#
_cell.length_a   1.000
_cell.length_b   1.000
_cell.length_c   1.000
_cell.angle_alpha   90.00
_cell.angle_beta   90.00
_cell.angle_gamma   90.00
#
_symmetry.space_group_name_H-M   'P 1'
#
loop_
_entity.id
_entity.type
_entity.pdbx_description
1 polymer ?
#
loop_
_entity_poly.entity_id
_entity_poly.type
_entity_poly.pdbx_seq_one_letter_code
_entity_poly.pdbx_strand_id
1 'polypeptide(L)'
;MEHIVSFAYIPNLDYPLQWGYFSCVMALVILGLVFAALGFVKCHEVYEMQAPRIGIADPDPSNDEKHHALFPGDSVVSPTERLSLSSYKNDDDSTKMIHHLEMTPISDDQLIAEVQGIYAGLVVVETKCIKVDNELLSNNDANLKLNSEQWQALIALHRTLLNEHYDFFLASQHPSASPALRSLASKHAMPARMWRHGIHSFLELLRHRLPDSLEHMLTFLYSAYSMMALLYETVPAFEGTWMECLGDLSRYRIAIEDDDIRAQEVWTDVSRHWYSKVSEKSPTTGRLYHHLAILARHNALQELYLYTKSLCVPIPYSSARETIMTLFGPLLSNSATRLNSMDASFILVHGILFSGKSLDKFEDSINHFNKGLSDHIAKSKIRWREAGYHIAITLTCSLLGYGAESNVLMRAIFNMPKGRDITADGSSISDITLDKNFKDAYKFGVATIETVLTRHQDANTLPFLHTILVFIRYMTRNPAAMRHLENDFPWAPTATMLNFLLAFCKPGYKVQSHTTLFDHHQLKSPLPEDFAMRGLLYSEGYPPKESFENVGIDADERYLELESMTEERTHRVLSLGFSIAHSGRWLIWDEATSQFSAAARYSTP
;
A
#
# COMPACT_ATOMS: atom_id res chain seq x y z
N MET A 1 2.30 46.80 -11.77
CA MET A 1 3.08 46.79 -10.51
C MET A 1 2.35 47.45 -9.34
N GLU A 2 1.21 48.14 -9.54
CA GLU A 2 0.32 48.61 -8.44
C GLU A 2 -0.94 47.73 -8.22
N HIS A 3 -1.17 46.70 -9.04
CA HIS A 3 -2.40 45.91 -8.97
C HIS A 3 -2.38 44.75 -7.96
N ILE A 4 -1.24 44.41 -7.35
CA ILE A 4 -1.16 43.27 -6.41
C ILE A 4 -1.54 43.67 -4.97
N VAL A 5 -1.38 44.94 -4.60
CA VAL A 5 -1.67 45.45 -3.23
C VAL A 5 -3.16 45.78 -3.04
N SER A 6 -3.98 45.80 -4.10
CA SER A 6 -5.42 46.11 -4.03
C SER A 6 -6.32 44.89 -3.77
N PHE A 7 -5.78 43.69 -3.52
CA PHE A 7 -6.55 42.44 -3.45
C PHE A 7 -7.04 42.03 -2.05
N ALA A 8 -6.95 42.91 -1.04
CA ALA A 8 -7.38 42.65 0.34
C ALA A 8 -8.71 43.34 0.71
N TYR A 9 -9.64 43.53 -0.22
CA TYR A 9 -11.01 43.99 0.08
C TYR A 9 -12.03 42.98 -0.42
N ILE A 10 -12.44 42.07 0.47
CA ILE A 10 -13.68 41.30 0.32
C ILE A 10 -14.76 42.15 1.02
N PRO A 11 -15.85 42.56 0.34
CA PRO A 11 -16.94 43.25 1.04
C PRO A 11 -17.58 42.29 2.05
N ASN A 12 -17.81 42.78 3.27
CA ASN A 12 -18.56 42.08 4.31
C ASN A 12 -19.85 41.49 3.73
N LEU A 13 -19.96 40.16 3.76
CA LEU A 13 -21.25 39.48 3.74
C LEU A 13 -21.81 39.60 5.16
N ASP A 14 -22.82 40.47 5.33
CA ASP A 14 -23.59 40.58 6.57
C ASP A 14 -24.34 39.25 6.84
N TYR A 15 -23.81 38.44 7.75
CA TYR A 15 -24.48 37.27 8.31
C TYR A 15 -24.99 37.59 9.74
N PRO A 16 -26.25 37.28 10.08
CA PRO A 16 -26.80 37.59 11.39
C PRO A 16 -26.24 36.67 12.50
N LEU A 17 -25.82 37.33 13.59
CA LEU A 17 -25.48 36.99 14.99
C LEU A 17 -25.81 35.62 15.66
N GLN A 18 -26.07 34.52 14.95
CA GLN A 18 -26.17 33.17 15.57
C GLN A 18 -24.91 32.30 15.45
N TRP A 19 -23.85 32.80 14.81
CA TRP A 19 -22.66 32.01 14.42
C TRP A 19 -21.48 32.04 15.41
N GLY A 20 -21.60 32.75 16.53
CA GLY A 20 -20.52 32.84 17.54
C GLY A 20 -20.20 31.53 18.26
N TYR A 21 -21.15 30.60 18.35
CA TYR A 21 -20.97 29.35 19.10
C TYR A 21 -20.18 28.28 18.32
N PHE A 22 -20.43 28.13 17.01
CA PHE A 22 -19.69 27.20 16.16
C PHE A 22 -18.24 27.65 15.92
N SER A 23 -18.00 28.96 15.76
CA SER A 23 -16.64 29.50 15.61
C SER A 23 -15.80 29.35 16.88
N CYS A 24 -16.40 29.45 18.08
CA CYS A 24 -15.69 29.23 19.34
C CYS A 24 -15.38 27.75 19.60
N VAL A 25 -16.30 26.84 19.27
CA VAL A 25 -16.05 25.40 19.40
C VAL A 25 -15.00 24.95 18.37
N MET A 26 -15.03 25.46 17.14
CA MET A 26 -13.98 25.25 16.13
C MET A 26 -12.62 25.79 16.58
N ALA A 27 -12.57 27.01 17.16
CA ALA A 27 -11.33 27.55 17.70
C ALA A 27 -10.79 26.71 18.87
N LEU A 28 -11.64 26.19 19.75
CA LEU A 28 -11.24 25.33 20.88
C LEU A 28 -10.82 23.92 20.44
N VAL A 29 -11.43 23.36 19.39
CA VAL A 29 -11.02 22.09 18.79
C VAL A 29 -9.69 22.24 18.06
N ILE A 30 -9.49 23.32 17.30
CA ILE A 30 -8.21 23.65 16.67
C ILE A 30 -7.13 23.89 17.74
N LEU A 31 -7.44 24.61 18.83
CA LEU A 31 -6.50 24.80 19.94
C LEU A 31 -6.17 23.45 20.61
N GLY A 32 -7.17 22.59 20.83
CA GLY A 32 -7.00 21.25 21.40
C GLY A 32 -6.13 20.34 20.53
N LEU A 33 -6.29 20.39 19.20
CA LEU A 33 -5.49 19.63 18.24
C LEU A 33 -4.07 20.19 18.10
N VAL A 34 -3.89 21.52 18.17
CA VAL A 34 -2.57 22.16 18.24
C VAL A 34 -1.85 21.79 19.54
N PHE A 35 -2.55 21.74 20.68
CA PHE A 35 -1.97 21.28 21.95
C PHE A 35 -1.66 19.77 21.96
N ALA A 36 -2.46 18.94 21.28
CA ALA A 36 -2.17 17.51 21.11
C ALA A 36 -0.95 17.28 20.20
N ALA A 37 -0.83 18.04 19.10
CA ALA A 37 0.34 18.02 18.21
C ALA A 37 1.61 18.52 18.91
N LEU A 38 1.51 19.59 19.72
CA LEU A 38 2.61 20.06 20.56
C LEU A 38 2.95 19.07 21.69
N GLY A 39 1.96 18.34 22.21
CA GLY A 39 2.14 17.26 23.19
C GLY A 39 2.91 16.07 22.61
N PHE A 40 2.64 15.70 21.36
CA PHE A 40 3.40 14.68 20.62
C PHE A 40 4.86 15.10 20.37
N VAL A 41 5.11 16.37 20.04
CA VAL A 41 6.47 16.91 19.87
C VAL A 41 7.23 16.93 21.20
N LYS A 42 6.57 17.31 22.30
CA LYS A 42 7.20 17.40 23.64
C LYS A 42 7.46 16.03 24.28
N CYS A 43 6.62 15.03 24.01
CA CYS A 43 6.91 13.64 24.39
C CYS A 43 8.11 13.05 23.63
N HIS A 44 8.37 13.51 22.40
CA HIS A 44 9.52 13.08 21.62
C HIS A 44 10.84 13.74 22.07
N GLU A 45 10.80 15.02 22.49
CA GLU A 45 11.99 15.71 23.05
C GLU A 45 12.40 15.19 24.44
N VAL A 46 11.45 14.72 25.27
CA VAL A 46 11.77 14.21 26.63
C VAL A 46 12.40 12.81 26.60
N TYR A 47 12.16 12.03 25.55
CA TYR A 47 12.82 10.72 25.36
C TYR A 47 14.26 10.82 24.82
N GLU A 48 14.71 12.00 24.38
CA GLU A 48 16.08 12.23 23.87
C GLU A 48 17.11 12.65 24.93
N MET A 49 16.75 12.75 26.22
CA MET A 49 17.70 13.01 27.30
C MET A 49 17.55 12.03 28.47
N GLN A 50 18.10 10.82 28.31
CA GLN A 50 18.89 10.08 29.32
C GLN A 50 19.13 8.63 28.87
N ALA A 51 20.23 8.41 28.15
CA ALA A 51 20.89 7.09 28.10
C ALA A 51 22.17 7.17 28.96
N PRO A 52 22.31 6.39 30.04
CA PRO A 52 23.55 6.34 30.82
C PRO A 52 24.66 5.68 29.98
N ARG A 53 25.84 6.31 29.96
CA ARG A 53 27.07 5.69 29.45
C ARG A 53 27.39 4.43 30.27
N ILE A 54 27.44 3.27 29.61
CA ILE A 54 28.07 2.07 30.16
C ILE A 54 29.38 1.86 29.41
N GLY A 55 30.48 2.04 30.14
CA GLY A 55 31.83 1.74 29.68
C GLY A 55 32.11 0.24 29.72
N ILE A 56 32.91 -0.20 28.76
CA ILE A 56 33.39 -1.57 28.55
C ILE A 56 34.32 -1.98 29.69
N ALA A 57 34.08 -3.17 30.28
CA ALA A 57 35.12 -3.99 30.91
C ALA A 57 34.72 -5.48 30.82
N ASP A 58 35.67 -6.28 30.33
CA ASP A 58 35.64 -7.73 30.07
C ASP A 58 35.70 -8.60 31.36
N PRO A 59 35.60 -9.95 31.26
CA PRO A 59 34.85 -10.79 32.21
C PRO A 59 35.69 -11.59 33.23
N ASP A 60 34.94 -12.36 34.05
CA ASP A 60 35.27 -13.65 34.71
C ASP A 60 35.44 -13.61 36.26
N PRO A 61 35.37 -14.74 36.99
CA PRO A 61 34.14 -15.40 37.48
C PRO A 61 34.16 -15.64 39.00
N SER A 62 33.01 -15.94 39.61
CA SER A 62 32.83 -16.97 40.66
C SER A 62 31.49 -16.81 41.39
N ASN A 63 30.81 -17.96 41.58
CA ASN A 63 30.00 -18.41 42.72
C ASN A 63 29.02 -17.41 43.39
N ASP A 64 27.81 -17.78 43.80
CA ASP A 64 27.20 -19.10 44.03
C ASP A 64 25.73 -18.81 44.42
N GLU A 65 24.86 -19.81 44.18
CA GLU A 65 23.69 -20.13 45.02
C GLU A 65 22.51 -19.11 45.11
N LYS A 66 21.22 -19.47 45.16
CA LYS A 66 20.45 -20.72 45.11
C LYS A 66 18.95 -20.34 45.24
N HIS A 67 18.09 -21.26 44.81
CA HIS A 67 16.72 -21.53 45.29
C HIS A 67 15.49 -20.78 44.73
N HIS A 68 14.81 -21.52 43.85
CA HIS A 68 13.37 -21.74 43.73
C HIS A 68 12.50 -21.50 44.98
N ALA A 69 11.29 -20.97 44.80
CA ALA A 69 10.03 -21.68 45.06
C ALA A 69 8.77 -20.88 44.63
N LEU A 70 7.77 -21.64 44.16
CA LEU A 70 6.45 -21.28 43.64
C LEU A 70 5.42 -20.90 44.73
N PHE A 71 4.54 -19.91 44.42
CA PHE A 71 3.05 -19.81 44.57
C PHE A 71 2.33 -20.26 45.88
N PRO A 72 0.98 -20.15 46.05
CA PRO A 72 -0.08 -19.23 45.54
C PRO A 72 -1.08 -18.75 46.66
N GLY A 73 -2.16 -18.02 46.29
CA GLY A 73 -3.51 -18.30 46.85
C GLY A 73 -4.39 -17.14 47.37
N ASP A 74 -5.39 -16.77 46.55
CA ASP A 74 -6.82 -16.55 46.83
C ASP A 74 -7.39 -15.65 47.96
N SER A 75 -8.38 -14.84 47.54
CA SER A 75 -9.77 -14.72 48.05
C SER A 75 -10.29 -13.47 48.81
N VAL A 76 -11.27 -12.80 48.16
CA VAL A 76 -12.66 -12.44 48.58
C VAL A 76 -12.93 -11.37 49.70
N VAL A 77 -13.95 -10.51 49.43
CA VAL A 77 -14.90 -9.78 50.32
C VAL A 77 -14.64 -8.28 50.67
N SER A 78 -15.65 -7.42 50.42
CA SER A 78 -15.81 -6.03 50.94
C SER A 78 -16.42 -5.99 52.36
N PRO A 79 -16.33 -4.90 53.15
CA PRO A 79 -17.54 -4.07 53.33
C PRO A 79 -17.35 -2.57 53.72
N THR A 80 -18.50 -1.91 53.68
CA THR A 80 -18.98 -0.57 54.05
C THR A 80 -18.73 -0.07 55.50
N GLU A 81 -18.63 1.26 55.68
CA GLU A 81 -19.21 2.17 56.72
C GLU A 81 -18.24 3.33 57.07
N ARG A 82 -18.57 4.53 57.58
CA ARG A 82 -19.64 5.57 57.51
C ARG A 82 -19.28 6.61 58.62
N LEU A 83 -19.72 7.88 58.48
CA LEU A 83 -19.84 8.98 59.50
C LEU A 83 -18.58 9.85 59.76
N SER A 84 -18.61 11.19 59.93
CA SER A 84 -19.66 12.25 59.96
C SER A 84 -19.03 13.65 60.18
N LEU A 85 -19.69 14.73 59.72
CA LEU A 85 -19.85 16.12 60.28
C LEU A 85 -20.06 17.10 59.10
N SER A 86 -20.85 18.18 59.10
CA SER A 86 -21.94 18.76 59.92
C SER A 86 -22.45 20.00 59.16
N SER A 87 -23.71 20.36 59.36
CA SER A 87 -24.49 21.40 58.68
C SER A 87 -24.02 22.85 58.82
N TYR A 88 -24.25 23.67 57.78
CA TYR A 88 -24.70 25.06 57.92
C TYR A 88 -25.74 25.42 56.84
N LYS A 89 -26.63 26.35 57.21
CA LYS A 89 -27.97 26.64 56.64
C LYS A 89 -27.95 27.49 55.36
N ASN A 90 -29.07 27.36 54.63
CA ASN A 90 -29.58 28.10 53.47
C ASN A 90 -29.30 29.61 53.44
N ASP A 91 -29.07 30.12 52.23
CA ASP A 91 -29.72 31.34 51.74
C ASP A 91 -30.07 31.20 50.24
N ASP A 92 -31.21 31.80 49.92
CA ASP A 92 -31.98 31.85 48.68
C ASP A 92 -31.23 32.66 47.60
N ASP A 93 -30.90 32.05 46.47
CA ASP A 93 -30.82 32.78 45.20
C ASP A 93 -31.25 31.91 44.02
N SER A 94 -32.23 32.45 43.31
CA SER A 94 -32.92 31.98 42.12
C SER A 94 -32.00 31.55 40.97
N THR A 95 -31.44 30.34 41.02
CA THR A 95 -30.81 29.73 39.83
C THR A 95 -31.90 29.06 38.98
N LYS A 96 -32.52 29.83 38.08
CA LYS A 96 -33.25 29.28 36.94
C LYS A 96 -32.32 28.28 36.22
N MET A 97 -32.60 26.99 36.33
CA MET A 97 -32.02 25.98 35.45
C MET A 97 -32.34 26.38 34.02
N ILE A 98 -31.32 26.79 33.27
CA ILE A 98 -31.42 27.06 31.84
C ILE A 98 -31.86 25.74 31.20
N HIS A 99 -33.04 25.76 30.58
CA HIS A 99 -33.58 24.67 29.80
C HIS A 99 -32.52 24.15 28.83
N HIS A 100 -32.39 22.83 28.80
CA HIS A 100 -31.71 22.08 27.75
C HIS A 100 -32.08 22.70 26.38
N LEU A 101 -31.10 23.19 25.61
CA LEU A 101 -31.32 23.64 24.24
C LEU A 101 -31.85 22.43 23.46
N GLU A 102 -33.15 22.40 23.18
CA GLU A 102 -33.74 21.50 22.20
C GLU A 102 -33.15 21.88 20.84
N MET A 103 -32.11 21.15 20.42
CA MET A 103 -31.55 21.26 19.08
C MET A 103 -32.61 20.75 18.09
N THR A 104 -33.36 21.67 17.48
CA THR A 104 -34.23 21.33 16.36
C THR A 104 -33.40 20.63 15.28
N PRO A 105 -33.82 19.45 14.77
CA PRO A 105 -33.09 18.76 13.71
C PRO A 105 -32.95 19.67 12.49
N ILE A 106 -31.75 19.74 11.91
CA ILE A 106 -31.50 20.48 10.65
C ILE A 106 -32.41 19.89 9.57
N SER A 107 -33.20 20.75 8.91
CA SER A 107 -34.09 20.34 7.81
C SER A 107 -33.30 20.12 6.50
N ASP A 108 -33.80 19.25 5.63
CA ASP A 108 -33.17 18.96 4.33
C ASP A 108 -33.09 20.23 3.45
N ASP A 109 -34.14 21.07 3.48
CA ASP A 109 -34.17 22.34 2.73
C ASP A 109 -33.09 23.34 3.20
N GLN A 110 -32.84 23.41 4.51
CA GLN A 110 -31.77 24.24 5.06
C GLN A 110 -30.40 23.75 4.61
N LEU A 111 -30.18 22.43 4.62
CA LEU A 111 -28.91 21.86 4.22
C LEU A 111 -28.66 22.00 2.71
N ILE A 112 -29.72 21.90 1.89
CA ILE A 112 -29.65 22.18 0.45
C ILE A 112 -29.24 23.63 0.21
N ALA A 113 -29.87 24.59 0.88
CA ALA A 113 -29.54 26.00 0.75
C ALA A 113 -28.09 26.29 1.18
N GLU A 114 -27.65 25.66 2.27
CA GLU A 114 -26.28 25.80 2.79
C GLU A 114 -25.24 25.28 1.80
N VAL A 115 -25.40 24.05 1.30
CA VAL A 115 -24.48 23.45 0.32
C VAL A 115 -24.44 24.27 -0.97
N GLN A 116 -25.56 24.84 -1.41
CA GLN A 116 -25.61 25.73 -2.57
C GLN A 116 -24.84 27.03 -2.33
N GLY A 117 -24.98 27.64 -1.15
CA GLY A 117 -24.26 28.84 -0.75
C GLY A 117 -22.74 28.61 -0.74
N ILE A 118 -22.30 27.55 -0.05
CA ILE A 118 -20.88 27.16 0.02
C ILE A 118 -20.34 26.87 -1.38
N TYR A 119 -21.07 26.10 -2.20
CA TYR A 119 -20.63 25.78 -3.56
C TYR A 119 -20.42 27.03 -4.43
N ALA A 120 -21.30 28.03 -4.29
CA ALA A 120 -21.15 29.29 -5.01
C ALA A 120 -19.89 30.06 -4.58
N GLY A 121 -19.62 30.13 -3.28
CA GLY A 121 -18.39 30.73 -2.72
C GLY A 121 -17.13 30.00 -3.19
N LEU A 122 -17.12 28.67 -3.05
CA LEU A 122 -16.04 27.78 -3.49
C LEU A 122 -15.66 28.03 -4.94
N VAL A 123 -16.62 28.05 -5.86
CA VAL A 123 -16.36 28.25 -7.30
C VAL A 123 -15.69 29.60 -7.57
N VAL A 124 -16.07 30.66 -6.84
CA VAL A 124 -15.44 31.98 -6.97
C VAL A 124 -13.98 31.94 -6.53
N VAL A 125 -13.70 31.34 -5.37
CA VAL A 125 -12.33 31.23 -4.86
C VAL A 125 -11.48 30.32 -5.77
N GLU A 126 -12.01 29.19 -6.21
CA GLU A 126 -11.33 28.26 -7.12
C GLU A 126 -10.97 28.93 -8.44
N THR A 127 -11.90 29.68 -9.04
CA THR A 127 -11.65 30.42 -10.27
C THR A 127 -10.52 31.43 -10.08
N LYS A 128 -10.45 32.08 -8.92
CA LYS A 128 -9.38 33.01 -8.58
C LYS A 128 -8.03 32.30 -8.43
N CYS A 129 -7.95 31.16 -7.72
CA CYS A 129 -6.75 30.33 -7.64
C CYS A 129 -6.24 29.94 -9.03
N ILE A 130 -7.11 29.35 -9.86
CA ILE A 130 -6.76 28.91 -11.22
C ILE A 130 -6.19 30.07 -12.06
N LYS A 131 -6.85 31.23 -12.01
CA LYS A 131 -6.41 32.40 -12.78
C LYS A 131 -5.03 32.88 -12.33
N VAL A 132 -4.84 33.07 -11.03
CA VAL A 132 -3.58 33.60 -10.47
C VAL A 132 -2.43 32.61 -10.68
N ASP A 133 -2.64 31.32 -10.43
CA ASP A 133 -1.64 30.27 -10.66
C ASP A 133 -1.20 30.24 -12.12
N ASN A 134 -2.16 30.24 -13.06
CA ASN A 134 -1.85 30.22 -14.49
C ASN A 134 -1.10 31.49 -14.95
N GLU A 135 -1.48 32.66 -14.45
CA GLU A 135 -0.77 33.91 -14.72
C GLU A 135 0.68 33.86 -14.20
N LEU A 136 0.92 33.30 -13.01
CA LEU A 136 2.26 33.21 -12.43
C LEU A 136 3.13 32.08 -13.03
N LEU A 137 2.51 30.99 -13.49
CA LEU A 137 3.17 29.88 -14.18
C LEU A 137 3.53 30.23 -15.64
N SER A 138 2.68 30.98 -16.34
CA SER A 138 2.92 31.40 -17.73
C SER A 138 3.91 32.55 -17.87
N ASN A 139 4.08 33.35 -16.81
CA ASN A 139 5.09 34.41 -16.77
C ASN A 139 6.49 33.81 -16.55
N ASN A 140 7.18 33.53 -17.66
CA ASN A 140 8.57 33.05 -17.74
C ASN A 140 9.62 34.07 -17.29
N ASP A 141 9.23 35.24 -16.79
CA ASP A 141 10.16 36.24 -16.30
C ASP A 141 10.75 35.75 -14.97
N ALA A 142 11.87 35.03 -15.06
CA ALA A 142 12.61 34.49 -13.92
C ALA A 142 13.05 35.58 -12.92
N ASN A 143 12.96 36.85 -13.32
CA ASN A 143 13.27 38.02 -12.49
C ASN A 143 12.09 38.56 -11.67
N LEU A 144 10.85 38.11 -11.90
CA LEU A 144 9.71 38.44 -11.04
C LEU A 144 9.81 37.67 -9.72
N LYS A 145 10.66 38.17 -8.82
CA LYS A 145 10.72 37.71 -7.43
C LYS A 145 9.49 38.20 -6.70
N LEU A 146 8.64 37.26 -6.28
CA LEU A 146 7.54 37.56 -5.37
C LEU A 146 8.13 37.87 -3.99
N ASN A 147 7.61 38.91 -3.35
CA ASN A 147 7.98 39.23 -1.97
C ASN A 147 7.22 38.33 -0.97
N SER A 148 7.61 38.37 0.30
CA SER A 148 7.01 37.52 1.34
C SER A 148 5.50 37.76 1.52
N GLU A 149 5.04 39.02 1.43
CA GLU A 149 3.60 39.36 1.53
C GLU A 149 2.79 38.75 0.39
N GLN A 150 3.32 38.75 -0.83
CA GLN A 150 2.69 38.14 -2.00
C GLN A 150 2.57 36.62 -1.84
N TRP A 151 3.63 35.97 -1.36
CA TRP A 151 3.58 34.53 -1.06
C TRP A 151 2.58 34.20 0.03
N GLN A 152 2.54 34.99 1.11
CA GLN A 152 1.56 34.83 2.18
C GLN A 152 0.13 35.00 1.67
N ALA A 153 -0.12 35.97 0.78
CA ALA A 153 -1.42 36.17 0.16
C ALA A 153 -1.85 34.98 -0.72
N LEU A 154 -0.91 34.39 -1.48
CA LEU A 154 -1.18 33.18 -2.26
C LEU A 154 -1.49 31.98 -1.37
N ILE A 155 -0.69 31.75 -0.32
CA ILE A 155 -0.94 30.70 0.67
C ILE A 155 -2.33 30.91 1.33
N ALA A 156 -2.66 32.13 1.70
CA ALA A 156 -3.95 32.46 2.29
C ALA A 156 -5.10 32.15 1.32
N LEU A 157 -4.96 32.53 0.04
CA LEU A 157 -5.95 32.23 -0.99
C LEU A 157 -6.19 30.72 -1.14
N HIS A 158 -5.12 29.91 -1.21
CA HIS A 158 -5.27 28.46 -1.30
C HIS A 158 -5.83 27.85 -0.02
N ARG A 159 -5.43 28.33 1.16
CA ARG A 159 -6.05 27.91 2.44
C ARG A 159 -7.55 28.19 2.47
N THR A 160 -7.98 29.35 1.98
CA THR A 160 -9.41 29.65 1.84
C THR A 160 -10.10 28.64 0.93
N LEU A 161 -9.54 28.33 -0.24
CA LEU A 161 -10.11 27.32 -1.14
C LEU A 161 -10.23 25.95 -0.46
N LEU A 162 -9.21 25.53 0.30
CA LEU A 162 -9.24 24.26 1.03
C LEU A 162 -10.32 24.25 2.11
N ASN A 163 -10.53 25.36 2.82
CA ASN A 163 -11.60 25.49 3.82
C ASN A 163 -12.99 25.44 3.18
N GLU A 164 -13.21 26.13 2.05
CA GLU A 164 -14.48 26.08 1.32
C GLU A 164 -14.81 24.64 0.85
N HIS A 165 -13.79 23.90 0.38
CA HIS A 165 -13.95 22.49 0.07
C HIS A 165 -14.31 21.67 1.33
N TYR A 166 -13.63 21.90 2.45
CA TYR A 166 -13.91 21.22 3.71
C TYR A 166 -15.35 21.45 4.18
N ASP A 167 -15.81 22.70 4.17
CA ASP A 167 -17.18 23.07 4.55
C ASP A 167 -18.19 22.43 3.60
N PHE A 168 -17.91 22.40 2.28
CA PHE A 168 -18.76 21.70 1.31
C PHE A 168 -18.87 20.20 1.63
N PHE A 169 -17.76 19.55 1.98
CA PHE A 169 -17.79 18.13 2.33
C PHE A 169 -18.55 17.87 3.64
N LEU A 170 -18.32 18.66 4.69
CA LEU A 170 -19.05 18.53 5.94
C LEU A 170 -20.56 18.72 5.75
N ALA A 171 -20.97 19.77 5.02
CA ALA A 171 -22.38 20.06 4.78
C ALA A 171 -23.02 18.97 3.88
N SER A 172 -22.40 18.62 2.76
CA SER A 172 -22.96 17.61 1.85
C SER A 172 -22.98 16.20 2.42
N GLN A 173 -22.06 15.86 3.34
CA GLN A 173 -21.98 14.55 3.99
C GLN A 173 -22.60 14.51 5.39
N HIS A 174 -23.25 15.59 5.83
CA HIS A 174 -23.90 15.67 7.13
C HIS A 174 -24.87 14.50 7.37
N PRO A 175 -25.00 13.92 8.58
CA PRO A 175 -25.91 12.81 8.87
C PRO A 175 -27.33 12.96 8.33
N SER A 176 -27.91 14.16 8.42
CA SER A 176 -29.25 14.49 7.91
C SER A 176 -29.33 14.69 6.38
N ALA A 177 -28.22 14.69 5.66
CA ALA A 177 -28.19 14.93 4.21
C ALA A 177 -28.89 13.81 3.44
N SER A 178 -29.79 14.19 2.53
CA SER A 178 -30.40 13.26 1.59
C SER A 178 -29.35 12.59 0.68
N PRO A 179 -29.63 11.39 0.14
CA PRO A 179 -28.71 10.72 -0.78
C PRO A 179 -28.35 11.56 -2.01
N ALA A 180 -29.29 12.37 -2.51
CA ALA A 180 -29.07 13.28 -3.62
C ALA A 180 -28.01 14.34 -3.26
N LEU A 181 -28.11 14.93 -2.07
CA LEU A 181 -27.15 15.93 -1.59
C LEU A 181 -25.75 15.33 -1.38
N ARG A 182 -25.66 14.15 -0.75
CA ARG A 182 -24.40 13.42 -0.57
C ARG A 182 -23.70 13.11 -1.89
N SER A 183 -24.48 12.80 -2.93
CA SER A 183 -23.94 12.46 -4.26
C SER A 183 -23.29 13.65 -4.98
N LEU A 184 -23.57 14.89 -4.58
CA LEU A 184 -23.04 16.10 -5.25
C LEU A 184 -21.51 16.15 -5.22
N ALA A 185 -20.88 15.72 -4.13
CA ALA A 185 -19.43 15.68 -4.00
C ALA A 185 -18.78 14.83 -5.12
N SER A 186 -19.33 13.66 -5.40
CA SER A 186 -18.88 12.80 -6.50
C SER A 186 -19.28 13.37 -7.86
N LYS A 187 -20.52 13.86 -8.00
CA LYS A 187 -21.06 14.40 -9.26
C LYS A 187 -20.26 15.60 -9.78
N HIS A 188 -19.79 16.45 -8.87
CA HIS A 188 -18.96 17.60 -9.21
C HIS A 188 -17.46 17.32 -9.12
N ALA A 189 -17.06 16.07 -8.88
CA ALA A 189 -15.68 15.65 -8.71
C ALA A 189 -14.90 16.50 -7.69
N MET A 190 -15.55 16.84 -6.56
CA MET A 190 -15.00 17.73 -5.53
C MET A 190 -13.62 17.29 -5.03
N PRO A 191 -13.36 16.00 -4.73
CA PRO A 191 -12.02 15.59 -4.28
C PRO A 191 -10.93 15.84 -5.34
N ALA A 192 -11.23 15.54 -6.60
CA ALA A 192 -10.29 15.74 -7.70
C ALA A 192 -10.04 17.23 -7.99
N ARG A 193 -11.07 18.09 -7.86
CA ARG A 193 -10.96 19.54 -7.98
C ARG A 193 -10.13 20.14 -6.86
N MET A 194 -10.40 19.76 -5.61
CA MET A 194 -9.62 20.18 -4.44
C MET A 194 -8.14 19.82 -4.59
N TRP A 195 -7.85 18.59 -4.99
CA TRP A 195 -6.48 18.18 -5.27
C TRP A 195 -5.85 19.01 -6.39
N ARG A 196 -6.49 19.09 -7.55
CA ARG A 196 -5.93 19.74 -8.75
C ARG A 196 -5.71 21.24 -8.57
N HIS A 197 -6.72 21.95 -8.08
CA HIS A 197 -6.77 23.42 -8.06
C HIS A 197 -6.46 24.01 -6.68
N GLY A 198 -6.70 23.25 -5.61
CA GLY A 198 -6.39 23.67 -4.25
C GLY A 198 -4.96 23.38 -3.85
N ILE A 199 -4.39 22.24 -4.28
CA ILE A 199 -3.12 21.72 -3.76
C ILE A 199 -2.05 21.63 -4.86
N HIS A 200 -2.29 20.78 -5.86
CA HIS A 200 -1.28 20.37 -6.83
C HIS A 200 -0.79 21.53 -7.70
N SER A 201 -1.69 22.35 -8.28
CA SER A 201 -1.28 23.50 -9.11
C SER A 201 -0.36 24.45 -8.37
N PHE A 202 -0.70 24.75 -7.11
CA PHE A 202 0.06 25.67 -6.28
C PHE A 202 1.38 25.06 -5.80
N LEU A 203 1.41 23.76 -5.45
CA LEU A 203 2.66 23.06 -5.17
C LEU A 203 3.59 23.05 -6.37
N GLU A 204 3.05 22.87 -7.58
CA GLU A 204 3.86 22.98 -8.80
C GLU A 204 4.38 24.41 -9.00
N LEU A 205 3.56 25.45 -8.81
CA LEU A 205 4.04 26.84 -8.86
C LEU A 205 5.18 27.09 -7.87
N LEU A 206 5.02 26.64 -6.61
CA LEU A 206 6.05 26.76 -5.58
C LEU A 206 7.31 25.99 -5.99
N ARG A 207 7.18 24.74 -6.46
CA ARG A 207 8.31 23.90 -6.90
C ARG A 207 9.11 24.53 -8.04
N HIS A 208 8.46 25.14 -9.02
CA HIS A 208 9.13 25.81 -10.15
C HIS A 208 9.88 27.09 -9.73
N ARG A 209 9.62 27.63 -8.54
CA ARG A 209 10.23 28.86 -8.01
C ARG A 209 11.29 28.59 -6.94
N LEU A 210 11.70 27.33 -6.75
CA LEU A 210 12.80 26.97 -5.86
C LEU A 210 14.13 27.57 -6.37
N PRO A 211 15.05 27.97 -5.46
CA PRO A 211 14.97 27.83 -4.00
C PRO A 211 14.20 28.94 -3.29
N ASP A 212 13.86 30.05 -3.97
CA ASP A 212 13.26 31.26 -3.36
C ASP A 212 11.93 30.99 -2.62
N SER A 213 11.18 29.96 -3.04
CA SER A 213 9.87 29.59 -2.49
C SER A 213 9.93 28.54 -1.36
N LEU A 214 11.11 28.06 -0.94
CA LEU A 214 11.25 26.87 -0.09
C LEU A 214 10.44 26.97 1.22
N GLU A 215 10.62 28.03 2.01
CA GLU A 215 9.90 28.21 3.29
C GLU A 215 8.37 28.29 3.10
N HIS A 216 7.94 28.90 2.00
CA HIS A 216 6.53 29.01 1.63
C HIS A 216 5.95 27.65 1.20
N MET A 217 6.73 26.86 0.47
CA MET A 217 6.37 25.49 0.10
C MET A 217 6.23 24.60 1.33
N LEU A 218 7.17 24.66 2.27
CA LEU A 218 7.10 23.94 3.54
C LEU A 218 5.85 24.33 4.35
N THR A 219 5.55 25.63 4.43
CA THR A 219 4.36 26.16 5.11
C THR A 219 3.07 25.66 4.48
N PHE A 220 2.99 25.68 3.15
CA PHE A 220 1.80 25.22 2.44
C PHE A 220 1.63 23.70 2.53
N LEU A 221 2.70 22.92 2.39
CA LEU A 221 2.66 21.46 2.58
C LEU A 221 2.11 21.07 3.94
N TYR A 222 2.55 21.72 5.02
CA TYR A 222 2.00 21.49 6.36
C TYR A 222 0.49 21.79 6.44
N SER A 223 0.05 22.87 5.79
CA SER A 223 -1.36 23.27 5.76
C SER A 223 -2.22 22.27 4.98
N ALA A 224 -1.75 21.87 3.79
CA ALA A 224 -2.44 20.89 2.95
C ALA A 224 -2.50 19.52 3.62
N TYR A 225 -1.40 19.07 4.24
CA TYR A 225 -1.36 17.81 4.97
C TYR A 225 -2.33 17.81 6.15
N SER A 226 -2.35 18.89 6.94
CA SER A 226 -3.28 19.03 8.07
C SER A 226 -4.74 19.01 7.60
N MET A 227 -5.05 19.65 6.47
CA MET A 227 -6.39 19.62 5.89
C MET A 227 -6.78 18.21 5.41
N MET A 228 -5.88 17.50 4.73
CA MET A 228 -6.14 16.13 4.26
C MET A 228 -6.32 15.16 5.43
N ALA A 229 -5.53 15.30 6.50
CA ALA A 229 -5.69 14.52 7.73
C ALA A 229 -7.03 14.79 8.41
N LEU A 230 -7.45 16.06 8.49
CA LEU A 230 -8.76 16.43 9.02
C LEU A 230 -9.90 15.83 8.20
N LEU A 231 -9.84 15.89 6.87
CA LEU A 231 -10.81 15.25 5.97
C LEU A 231 -10.85 13.73 6.12
N TYR A 232 -9.68 13.11 6.30
CA TYR A 232 -9.57 11.69 6.57
C TYR A 232 -10.32 11.28 7.86
N GLU A 233 -10.24 12.10 8.91
CA GLU A 233 -10.91 11.83 10.19
C GLU A 233 -12.40 12.18 10.19
N THR A 234 -12.81 13.22 9.48
CA THR A 234 -14.17 13.79 9.57
C THR A 234 -15.10 13.42 8.42
N VAL A 235 -14.56 13.04 7.25
CA VAL A 235 -15.33 12.76 6.03
C VAL A 235 -14.89 11.40 5.43
N PRO A 236 -15.34 10.27 6.03
CA PRO A 236 -14.89 8.93 5.62
C PRO A 236 -15.37 8.50 4.23
N ALA A 237 -16.36 9.19 3.64
CA ALA A 237 -16.93 8.87 2.33
C ALA A 237 -15.89 8.82 1.19
N PHE A 238 -14.77 9.52 1.34
CA PHE A 238 -13.68 9.59 0.36
C PHE A 238 -12.33 9.18 0.96
N GLU A 239 -12.34 8.34 2.01
CA GLU A 239 -11.14 7.99 2.78
C GLU A 239 -9.94 7.56 1.93
N GLY A 240 -10.16 6.78 0.85
CA GLY A 240 -9.10 6.32 -0.03
C GLY A 240 -8.44 7.46 -0.81
N THR A 241 -9.21 8.46 -1.22
CA THR A 241 -8.68 9.66 -1.88
C THR A 241 -7.83 10.48 -0.90
N TRP A 242 -8.28 10.62 0.35
CA TRP A 242 -7.53 11.37 1.37
C TRP A 242 -6.20 10.68 1.72
N MET A 243 -6.21 9.35 1.89
CA MET A 243 -4.98 8.58 2.11
C MET A 243 -3.98 8.77 0.97
N GLU A 244 -4.46 8.74 -0.28
CA GLU A 244 -3.58 8.91 -1.43
C GLU A 244 -3.00 10.34 -1.50
N CYS A 245 -3.82 11.37 -1.27
CA CYS A 245 -3.35 12.74 -1.18
C CYS A 245 -2.29 12.92 -0.07
N LEU A 246 -2.46 12.26 1.08
CA LEU A 246 -1.47 12.27 2.16
C LEU A 246 -0.15 11.61 1.72
N GLY A 247 -0.21 10.49 1.00
CA GLY A 247 0.97 9.87 0.39
C GLY A 247 1.66 10.78 -0.63
N ASP A 248 0.90 11.42 -1.52
CA ASP A 248 1.44 12.36 -2.51
C ASP A 248 2.10 13.58 -1.84
N LEU A 249 1.48 14.15 -0.81
CA LEU A 249 2.05 15.27 -0.04
C LEU A 249 3.35 14.88 0.67
N SER A 250 3.41 13.68 1.25
CA SER A 250 4.66 13.14 1.82
C SER A 250 5.74 13.00 0.76
N ARG A 251 5.41 12.60 -0.47
CA ARG A 251 6.38 12.53 -1.58
C ARG A 251 6.91 13.90 -2.01
N TYR A 252 6.07 14.93 -2.04
CA TYR A 252 6.54 16.30 -2.26
C TYR A 252 7.55 16.71 -1.19
N ARG A 253 7.33 16.26 0.06
CA ARG A 253 8.25 16.55 1.16
C ARG A 253 9.60 15.83 1.01
N ILE A 254 9.62 14.57 0.56
CA ILE A 254 10.87 13.86 0.22
C ILE A 254 11.67 14.65 -0.84
N ALA A 255 11.00 15.14 -1.88
CA ALA A 255 11.66 15.80 -3.01
C ALA A 255 12.30 17.16 -2.70
N ILE A 256 11.92 17.81 -1.59
CA ILE A 256 12.49 19.11 -1.17
C ILE A 256 13.54 19.00 -0.06
N GLU A 257 13.61 17.86 0.63
CA GLU A 257 14.58 17.62 1.72
C GLU A 257 15.91 17.07 1.15
N ASP A 258 16.48 17.69 0.11
CA ASP A 258 17.63 17.13 -0.66
C ASP A 258 18.88 16.88 0.22
N ASP A 259 19.10 17.71 1.25
CA ASP A 259 20.30 17.66 2.09
C ASP A 259 20.17 16.82 3.37
N ASP A 260 18.95 16.41 3.77
CA ASP A 260 18.71 15.65 5.00
C ASP A 260 18.17 14.24 4.71
N ILE A 261 19.10 13.28 4.63
CA ILE A 261 18.81 11.86 4.37
C ILE A 261 17.86 11.28 5.44
N ARG A 262 17.98 11.69 6.71
CA ARG A 262 17.12 11.16 7.78
C ARG A 262 15.69 11.68 7.62
N ALA A 263 15.54 12.95 7.26
CA ALA A 263 14.22 13.50 6.95
C ALA A 263 13.61 12.82 5.72
N GLN A 264 14.39 12.55 4.66
CA GLN A 264 13.92 11.80 3.50
C GLN A 264 13.45 10.39 3.86
N GLU A 265 14.19 9.67 4.71
CA GLU A 265 13.79 8.34 5.19
C GLU A 265 12.46 8.39 5.94
N VAL A 266 12.30 9.32 6.90
CA VAL A 266 11.05 9.50 7.64
C VAL A 266 9.87 9.77 6.70
N TRP A 267 10.01 10.71 5.76
CA TRP A 267 8.93 11.03 4.83
C TRP A 267 8.67 9.93 3.80
N THR A 268 9.69 9.13 3.45
CA THR A 268 9.53 7.91 2.66
C THR A 268 8.66 6.89 3.39
N ASP A 269 8.88 6.71 4.69
CA ASP A 269 8.11 5.79 5.51
C ASP A 269 6.67 6.28 5.70
N VAL A 270 6.45 7.57 5.96
CA VAL A 270 5.09 8.17 6.03
C VAL A 270 4.35 7.99 4.70
N SER A 271 5.02 8.28 3.58
CA SER A 271 4.47 8.08 2.24
C SER A 271 4.11 6.60 2.01
N ARG A 272 5.03 5.68 2.33
CA ARG A 272 4.82 4.23 2.19
C ARG A 272 3.65 3.75 3.04
N HIS A 273 3.53 4.23 4.28
CA HIS A 273 2.42 3.90 5.18
C HIS A 273 1.07 4.22 4.53
N TRP A 274 0.90 5.44 4.01
CA TRP A 274 -0.35 5.86 3.37
C TRP A 274 -0.68 5.04 2.13
N TYR A 275 0.27 4.84 1.22
CA TYR A 275 0.03 4.04 0.01
C TYR A 275 -0.25 2.57 0.32
N SER A 276 0.45 1.98 1.29
CA SER A 276 0.18 0.61 1.75
C SER A 276 -1.25 0.50 2.26
N LYS A 277 -1.67 1.42 3.13
CA LYS A 277 -3.02 1.45 3.73
C LYS A 277 -4.13 1.59 2.68
N VAL A 278 -3.99 2.48 1.70
CA VAL A 278 -4.99 2.61 0.62
C VAL A 278 -4.96 1.43 -0.34
N SER A 279 -3.78 0.85 -0.61
CA SER A 279 -3.66 -0.32 -1.49
C SER A 279 -4.37 -1.56 -0.93
N GLU A 280 -4.52 -1.66 0.39
CA GLU A 280 -5.25 -2.77 1.01
C GLU A 280 -6.76 -2.60 0.92
N LYS A 281 -7.24 -1.37 0.94
CA LYS A 281 -8.65 -1.04 0.71
C LYS A 281 -9.01 -1.15 -0.77
N SER A 282 -8.06 -0.86 -1.65
CA SER A 282 -8.22 -0.89 -3.12
C SER A 282 -7.15 -1.75 -3.80
N PRO A 283 -7.09 -3.07 -3.53
CA PRO A 283 -5.98 -3.92 -3.97
C PRO A 283 -5.94 -4.16 -5.47
N THR A 284 -7.01 -3.84 -6.19
CA THR A 284 -7.08 -3.98 -7.65
C THR A 284 -6.52 -2.77 -8.41
N THR A 285 -6.09 -1.72 -7.71
CA THR A 285 -5.69 -0.44 -8.32
C THR A 285 -4.17 -0.35 -8.52
N GLY A 286 -3.74 -0.45 -9.77
CA GLY A 286 -2.33 -0.51 -10.15
C GLY A 286 -1.53 0.74 -9.79
N ARG A 287 -2.15 1.92 -9.82
CA ARG A 287 -1.46 3.20 -9.54
C ARG A 287 -0.87 3.26 -8.14
N LEU A 288 -1.52 2.63 -7.16
CA LEU A 288 -1.03 2.58 -5.77
C LEU A 288 0.28 1.80 -5.67
N TYR A 289 0.38 0.67 -6.38
CA TYR A 289 1.62 -0.12 -6.44
C TYR A 289 2.73 0.57 -7.24
N HIS A 290 2.39 1.40 -8.24
CA HIS A 290 3.38 2.25 -8.93
C HIS A 290 3.99 3.27 -7.97
N HIS A 291 3.18 3.92 -7.13
CA HIS A 291 3.70 4.84 -6.12
C HIS A 291 4.57 4.12 -5.07
N LEU A 292 4.14 2.95 -4.60
CA LEU A 292 4.97 2.11 -3.73
C LEU A 292 6.30 1.71 -4.40
N ALA A 293 6.30 1.40 -5.69
CA ALA A 293 7.52 1.04 -6.43
C ALA A 293 8.53 2.20 -6.43
N ILE A 294 8.05 3.44 -6.65
CA ILE A 294 8.90 4.64 -6.60
C ILE A 294 9.55 4.82 -5.20
N LEU A 295 8.87 4.41 -4.13
CA LEU A 295 9.37 4.48 -2.75
C LEU A 295 10.30 3.31 -2.39
N ALA A 296 10.37 2.28 -3.23
CA ALA A 296 11.16 1.07 -3.02
C ALA A 296 12.54 1.13 -3.71
N ARG A 297 13.01 2.31 -4.17
CA ARG A 297 14.27 2.49 -4.93
C ARG A 297 15.54 1.90 -4.29
N HIS A 298 15.55 1.70 -2.97
CA HIS A 298 16.68 1.07 -2.27
C HIS A 298 16.64 -0.46 -2.30
N ASN A 299 15.54 -1.06 -2.75
CA ASN A 299 15.32 -2.49 -2.88
C ASN A 299 14.81 -2.80 -4.30
N ALA A 300 15.75 -3.02 -5.22
CA ALA A 300 15.46 -3.19 -6.63
C ALA A 300 14.57 -4.40 -6.96
N LEU A 301 14.65 -5.47 -6.15
CA LEU A 301 13.75 -6.61 -6.30
C LEU A 301 12.32 -6.25 -5.90
N GLN A 302 12.16 -5.50 -4.81
CA GLN A 302 10.85 -5.03 -4.38
C GLN A 302 10.26 -4.01 -5.37
N GLU A 303 11.09 -3.10 -5.89
CA GLU A 303 10.72 -2.16 -6.95
C GLU A 303 10.20 -2.89 -8.20
N LEU A 304 10.91 -3.93 -8.66
CA LEU A 304 10.48 -4.77 -9.78
C LEU A 304 9.13 -5.46 -9.51
N TYR A 305 8.97 -6.06 -8.33
CA TYR A 305 7.70 -6.69 -7.95
C TYR A 305 6.54 -5.69 -7.99
N LEU A 306 6.71 -4.49 -7.42
CA LEU A 306 5.66 -3.50 -7.33
C LEU A 306 5.27 -2.94 -8.70
N TYR A 307 6.24 -2.65 -9.58
CA TYR A 307 5.94 -2.21 -10.93
C TYR A 307 5.24 -3.31 -11.74
N THR A 308 5.68 -4.56 -11.64
CA THR A 308 5.02 -5.66 -12.37
C THR A 308 3.63 -5.94 -11.83
N LYS A 309 3.41 -5.86 -10.51
CA LYS A 309 2.09 -5.92 -9.89
C LYS A 309 1.19 -4.78 -10.38
N SER A 310 1.70 -3.55 -10.43
CA SER A 310 0.98 -2.37 -10.94
C SER A 310 0.39 -2.58 -12.35
N LEU A 311 1.04 -3.41 -13.17
CA LEU A 311 0.62 -3.75 -14.53
C LEU A 311 -0.31 -4.97 -14.61
N CYS A 312 -0.34 -5.84 -13.60
CA CYS A 312 -1.04 -7.13 -13.63
C CYS A 312 -2.30 -7.20 -12.76
N VAL A 313 -2.59 -6.17 -11.96
CA VAL A 313 -3.86 -6.06 -11.23
C VAL A 313 -5.01 -5.65 -12.18
N PRO A 314 -6.29 -5.92 -11.82
CA PRO A 314 -7.44 -5.67 -12.69
C PRO A 314 -7.59 -4.24 -13.24
N ILE A 315 -7.16 -3.22 -12.48
CA ILE A 315 -7.12 -1.82 -12.94
C ILE A 315 -5.64 -1.46 -13.11
N PRO A 316 -5.01 -1.84 -14.24
CA PRO A 316 -3.57 -1.65 -14.44
C PRO A 316 -3.21 -0.17 -14.60
N TYR A 317 -1.99 0.19 -14.22
CA TYR A 317 -1.46 1.55 -14.44
C TYR A 317 -0.42 1.57 -15.56
N SER A 318 -0.85 1.93 -16.77
CA SER A 318 -0.03 1.86 -17.98
C SER A 318 1.26 2.67 -17.93
N SER A 319 1.27 3.82 -17.25
CA SER A 319 2.47 4.66 -17.11
C SER A 319 3.62 3.96 -16.39
N ALA A 320 3.33 2.90 -15.61
CA ALA A 320 4.37 2.07 -15.01
C ALA A 320 5.28 1.40 -16.06
N ARG A 321 4.81 1.19 -17.30
CA ARG A 321 5.64 0.63 -18.39
C ARG A 321 6.80 1.53 -18.79
N GLU A 322 6.63 2.84 -18.66
CA GLU A 322 7.71 3.81 -18.91
C GLU A 322 8.60 3.94 -17.68
N THR A 323 8.01 4.08 -16.48
CA THR A 323 8.78 4.26 -15.24
C THR A 323 9.67 3.06 -14.93
N ILE A 324 9.20 1.82 -15.10
CA ILE A 324 10.00 0.61 -14.82
C ILE A 324 11.29 0.54 -15.65
N MET A 325 11.36 1.24 -16.79
CA MET A 325 12.57 1.29 -17.61
C MET A 325 13.74 2.00 -16.91
N THR A 326 13.49 2.83 -15.89
CA THR A 326 14.58 3.42 -15.08
C THR A 326 15.34 2.38 -14.27
N LEU A 327 14.65 1.29 -13.88
CA LEU A 327 15.26 0.14 -13.20
C LEU A 327 16.06 -0.73 -14.20
N PHE A 328 15.52 -0.97 -15.39
CA PHE A 328 16.16 -1.82 -16.39
C PHE A 328 17.30 -1.15 -17.15
N GLY A 329 17.18 0.14 -17.44
CA GLY A 329 18.07 0.91 -18.30
C GLY A 329 19.56 0.68 -18.00
N PRO A 330 20.02 0.90 -16.75
CA PRO A 330 21.43 0.72 -16.39
C PRO A 330 21.98 -0.69 -16.69
N LEU A 331 21.19 -1.73 -16.49
CA LEU A 331 21.60 -3.13 -16.73
C LEU A 331 21.62 -3.46 -18.23
N LEU A 332 20.64 -2.95 -18.98
CA LEU A 332 20.59 -3.12 -20.44
C LEU A 332 21.78 -2.43 -21.13
N SER A 333 22.20 -1.27 -20.64
CA SER A 333 23.31 -0.46 -21.19
C SER A 333 24.72 -0.81 -20.68
N ASN A 334 24.90 -1.86 -19.86
CA ASN A 334 26.17 -2.19 -19.19
C ASN A 334 26.72 -1.05 -18.32
N SER A 335 25.84 -0.23 -17.74
CA SER A 335 26.23 0.80 -16.78
C SER A 335 26.52 0.16 -15.41
N ALA A 336 27.43 0.77 -14.65
CA ALA A 336 27.72 0.29 -13.29
C ALA A 336 26.45 0.37 -12.43
N THR A 337 26.13 -0.73 -11.73
CA THR A 337 25.01 -0.79 -10.78
C THR A 337 25.54 -1.17 -9.39
N ARG A 338 24.83 -0.74 -8.34
CA ARG A 338 25.13 -1.12 -6.95
C ARG A 338 24.45 -2.43 -6.53
N LEU A 339 23.81 -3.12 -7.48
CA LEU A 339 23.06 -4.34 -7.23
C LEU A 339 24.01 -5.50 -6.95
N ASN A 340 23.59 -6.43 -6.09
CA ASN A 340 24.30 -7.69 -5.98
C ASN A 340 24.15 -8.48 -7.29
N SER A 341 25.09 -9.40 -7.56
CA SER A 341 25.14 -10.11 -8.83
C SER A 341 23.87 -10.92 -9.16
N MET A 342 23.19 -11.45 -8.15
CA MET A 342 21.98 -12.25 -8.34
C MET A 342 20.78 -11.37 -8.70
N ASP A 343 20.57 -10.27 -7.97
CA ASP A 343 19.51 -9.31 -8.26
C ASP A 343 19.71 -8.67 -9.64
N ALA A 344 20.94 -8.28 -9.97
CA ALA A 344 21.28 -7.72 -11.28
C ALA A 344 20.92 -8.69 -12.43
N SER A 345 21.22 -9.98 -12.26
CA SER A 345 20.88 -11.02 -13.24
C SER A 345 19.37 -11.21 -13.38
N PHE A 346 18.64 -11.28 -12.26
CA PHE A 346 17.19 -11.44 -12.25
C PHE A 346 16.48 -10.26 -12.93
N ILE A 347 16.86 -9.04 -12.55
CA ILE A 347 16.30 -7.80 -13.10
C ILE A 347 16.66 -7.67 -14.58
N LEU A 348 17.88 -8.08 -14.99
CA LEU A 348 18.27 -8.07 -16.40
C LEU A 348 17.44 -9.05 -17.24
N VAL A 349 17.21 -10.28 -16.76
CA VAL A 349 16.33 -11.25 -17.44
C VAL A 349 14.93 -10.65 -17.64
N HIS A 350 14.35 -10.05 -16.60
CA HIS A 350 13.06 -9.39 -16.71
C HIS A 350 13.07 -8.16 -17.61
N GLY A 351 14.14 -7.35 -17.59
CA GLY A 351 14.29 -6.20 -18.47
C GLY A 351 14.40 -6.58 -19.95
N ILE A 352 15.06 -7.69 -20.25
CA ILE A 352 15.12 -8.26 -21.62
C ILE A 352 13.75 -8.80 -22.03
N LEU A 353 13.08 -9.60 -21.19
CA LEU A 353 11.72 -10.10 -21.45
C LEU A 353 10.71 -8.98 -21.64
N PHE A 354 10.84 -7.89 -20.88
CA PHE A 354 9.92 -6.76 -20.90
C PHE A 354 10.12 -5.86 -22.12
N SER A 355 11.37 -5.58 -22.49
CA SER A 355 11.69 -4.59 -23.53
C SER A 355 12.04 -5.19 -24.89
N GLY A 356 12.37 -6.48 -24.95
CA GLY A 356 12.91 -7.15 -26.15
C GLY A 356 14.31 -6.70 -26.55
N LYS A 357 15.00 -5.93 -25.70
CA LYS A 357 16.36 -5.40 -25.96
C LYS A 357 17.43 -6.31 -25.35
N SER A 358 18.68 -6.19 -25.81
CA SER A 358 19.84 -6.92 -25.27
C SER A 358 19.69 -8.45 -25.25
N LEU A 359 19.07 -9.01 -26.29
CA LEU A 359 18.85 -10.45 -26.44
C LEU A 359 20.16 -11.27 -26.45
N ASP A 360 21.28 -10.64 -26.82
CA ASP A 360 22.62 -11.22 -26.77
C ASP A 360 23.03 -11.65 -25.35
N LYS A 361 22.50 -10.99 -24.31
CA LYS A 361 22.80 -11.28 -22.90
C LYS A 361 21.82 -12.24 -22.25
N PHE A 362 20.77 -12.63 -22.96
CA PHE A 362 19.59 -13.25 -22.35
C PHE A 362 19.88 -14.63 -21.75
N GLU A 363 20.42 -15.53 -22.56
CA GLU A 363 20.70 -16.91 -22.14
C GLU A 363 21.78 -16.96 -21.05
N ASP A 364 22.81 -16.09 -21.13
CA ASP A 364 23.85 -15.97 -20.10
C ASP A 364 23.27 -15.48 -18.76
N SER A 365 22.35 -14.50 -18.80
CA SER A 365 21.70 -13.97 -17.59
C SER A 365 20.75 -14.99 -16.94
N ILE A 366 20.02 -15.76 -17.75
CA ILE A 366 19.19 -16.89 -17.27
C ILE A 366 20.07 -17.93 -16.59
N ASN A 367 21.16 -18.34 -17.26
CA ASN A 367 22.05 -19.37 -16.77
C ASN A 367 22.77 -18.96 -15.50
N HIS A 368 23.24 -17.71 -15.43
CA HIS A 368 23.90 -17.16 -14.24
C HIS A 368 22.95 -17.15 -13.04
N PHE A 369 21.74 -16.61 -13.21
CA PHE A 369 20.75 -16.58 -12.14
C PHE A 369 20.36 -17.99 -11.67
N ASN A 370 19.93 -18.87 -12.57
CA ASN A 370 19.43 -20.20 -12.17
C ASN A 370 20.54 -21.07 -11.55
N LYS A 371 21.78 -21.03 -12.06
CA LYS A 371 22.90 -21.78 -11.47
C LYS A 371 23.31 -21.24 -10.09
N GLY A 372 23.26 -19.92 -9.90
CA GLY A 372 23.63 -19.28 -8.64
C GLY A 372 22.52 -19.29 -7.57
N LEU A 373 21.28 -19.59 -7.96
CA LEU A 373 20.10 -19.42 -7.10
C LEU A 373 20.16 -20.26 -5.83
N SER A 374 20.50 -21.55 -5.90
CA SER A 374 20.54 -22.42 -4.71
C SER A 374 21.51 -21.89 -3.64
N ASP A 375 22.69 -21.43 -4.05
CA ASP A 375 23.68 -20.82 -3.16
C ASP A 375 23.21 -19.48 -2.60
N HIS A 376 22.52 -18.68 -3.44
CA HIS A 376 21.97 -17.41 -3.03
C HIS A 376 20.88 -17.57 -1.97
N ILE A 377 20.00 -18.58 -2.09
CA ILE A 377 19.00 -18.94 -1.08
C ILE A 377 19.70 -19.28 0.25
N ALA A 378 20.69 -20.18 0.18
CA ALA A 378 21.44 -20.62 1.36
C ALA A 378 22.14 -19.45 2.09
N LYS A 379 22.68 -18.49 1.34
CA LYS A 379 23.34 -17.29 1.90
C LYS A 379 22.34 -16.29 2.48
N SER A 380 21.18 -16.13 1.86
CA SER A 380 20.17 -15.14 2.24
C SER A 380 19.36 -15.53 3.49
N LYS A 381 19.28 -16.84 3.80
CA LYS A 381 18.60 -17.38 4.99
C LYS A 381 17.18 -16.81 5.13
N ILE A 382 16.83 -16.22 6.27
CA ILE A 382 15.49 -15.67 6.54
C ILE A 382 15.10 -14.53 5.59
N ARG A 383 16.08 -13.75 5.07
CA ARG A 383 15.82 -12.67 4.09
C ARG A 383 15.31 -13.21 2.75
N TRP A 384 15.55 -14.50 2.48
CA TRP A 384 15.00 -15.14 1.28
C TRP A 384 13.48 -15.26 1.32
N ARG A 385 12.83 -15.24 2.49
CA ARG A 385 11.37 -15.38 2.57
C ARG A 385 10.66 -14.26 1.80
N GLU A 386 11.07 -13.03 2.07
CA GLU A 386 10.57 -11.84 1.37
C GLU A 386 10.98 -11.81 -0.11
N ALA A 387 12.29 -11.97 -0.37
CA ALA A 387 12.78 -12.02 -1.75
C ALA A 387 12.11 -13.11 -2.58
N GLY A 388 11.82 -14.27 -1.97
CA GLY A 388 11.21 -15.42 -2.60
C GLY A 388 9.81 -15.13 -3.13
N TYR A 389 8.92 -14.53 -2.34
CA TYR A 389 7.60 -14.19 -2.87
C TYR A 389 7.66 -13.00 -3.85
N HIS A 390 8.59 -12.04 -3.71
CA HIS A 390 8.80 -11.01 -4.73
C HIS A 390 9.20 -11.63 -6.09
N ILE A 391 10.13 -12.58 -6.08
CA ILE A 391 10.55 -13.33 -7.28
C ILE A 391 9.38 -14.12 -7.84
N ALA A 392 8.66 -14.88 -7.01
CA ALA A 392 7.53 -15.69 -7.46
C ALA A 392 6.41 -14.83 -8.11
N ILE A 393 6.05 -13.69 -7.49
CA ILE A 393 5.07 -12.75 -8.07
C ILE A 393 5.60 -12.21 -9.40
N THR A 394 6.86 -11.76 -9.46
CA THR A 394 7.45 -11.23 -10.69
C THR A 394 7.47 -12.27 -11.82
N LEU A 395 7.77 -13.54 -11.51
CA LEU A 395 7.69 -14.65 -12.46
C LEU A 395 6.26 -14.86 -12.97
N THR A 396 5.26 -14.91 -12.08
CA THR A 396 3.87 -15.09 -12.52
C THR A 396 3.37 -13.88 -13.34
N CYS A 397 3.77 -12.66 -13.00
CA CYS A 397 3.52 -11.47 -13.79
C CYS A 397 4.17 -11.54 -15.18
N SER A 398 5.38 -12.08 -15.32
CA SER A 398 6.02 -12.24 -16.63
C SER A 398 5.33 -13.31 -17.48
N LEU A 399 4.81 -14.38 -16.88
CA LEU A 399 3.98 -15.37 -17.58
C LEU A 399 2.69 -14.77 -18.13
N LEU A 400 2.11 -13.80 -17.41
CA LEU A 400 0.98 -12.99 -17.86
C LEU A 400 1.39 -11.86 -18.84
N GLY A 401 2.64 -11.82 -19.29
CA GLY A 401 3.15 -10.81 -20.21
C GLY A 401 3.13 -9.40 -19.62
N TYR A 402 3.28 -9.29 -18.30
CA TYR A 402 3.15 -8.04 -17.56
C TYR A 402 1.81 -7.34 -17.83
N GLY A 403 0.73 -8.11 -17.84
CA GLY A 403 -0.64 -7.63 -18.06
C GLY A 403 -0.98 -7.28 -19.52
N ALA A 404 -0.15 -7.69 -20.49
CA ALA A 404 -0.45 -7.44 -21.90
C ALA A 404 -1.63 -8.32 -22.37
N GLU A 405 -2.67 -7.69 -22.93
CA GLU A 405 -3.85 -8.41 -23.45
C GLU A 405 -3.50 -9.40 -24.57
N SER A 406 -2.41 -9.15 -25.28
CA SER A 406 -1.87 -10.01 -26.35
C SER A 406 -1.25 -11.33 -25.84
N ASN A 407 -0.92 -11.41 -24.55
CA ASN A 407 -0.28 -12.57 -23.96
C ASN A 407 -1.19 -13.81 -24.02
N VAL A 408 -0.60 -14.99 -24.27
CA VAL A 408 -1.35 -16.24 -24.45
C VAL A 408 -2.19 -16.63 -23.23
N LEU A 409 -1.67 -16.42 -22.01
CA LEU A 409 -2.42 -16.69 -20.78
C LEU A 409 -3.52 -15.65 -20.57
N MET A 410 -3.23 -14.36 -20.78
CA MET A 410 -4.23 -13.29 -20.66
C MET A 410 -5.41 -13.54 -21.61
N ARG A 411 -5.14 -13.86 -22.89
CA ARG A 411 -6.21 -14.21 -23.85
C ARG A 411 -6.99 -15.45 -23.42
N ALA A 412 -6.30 -16.48 -22.90
CA ALA A 412 -6.95 -17.71 -22.46
C ALA A 412 -7.82 -17.51 -21.21
N ILE A 413 -7.42 -16.63 -20.28
CA ILE A 413 -8.18 -16.31 -19.05
C ILE A 413 -9.43 -15.51 -19.39
N PHE A 414 -9.31 -14.51 -20.28
CA PHE A 414 -10.43 -13.63 -20.64
C PHE A 414 -11.24 -14.11 -21.87
N ASN A 415 -10.94 -15.29 -22.42
CA ASN A 415 -11.55 -15.84 -23.65
C ASN A 415 -11.50 -14.87 -24.85
N MET A 416 -10.39 -14.17 -25.02
CA MET A 416 -10.23 -13.17 -26.08
C MET A 416 -9.83 -13.82 -27.42
N PRO A 417 -10.39 -13.37 -28.57
CA PRO A 417 -10.00 -13.87 -29.89
C PRO A 417 -8.55 -13.48 -30.24
N LYS A 418 -7.90 -14.25 -31.13
CA LYS A 418 -6.58 -13.91 -31.68
C LYS A 418 -6.70 -12.64 -32.56
N GLY A 419 -6.36 -11.48 -32.01
CA GLY A 419 -6.27 -10.21 -32.74
C GLY A 419 -4.88 -9.98 -33.34
N ARG A 420 -4.77 -9.05 -34.31
CA ARG A 420 -3.46 -8.50 -34.73
C ARG A 420 -3.07 -7.43 -33.73
N ASP A 421 -1.99 -7.65 -32.99
CA ASP A 421 -1.58 -6.73 -31.94
C ASP A 421 -0.59 -5.68 -32.47
N ILE A 422 -0.94 -4.41 -32.25
CA ILE A 422 -0.12 -3.23 -32.55
C ILE A 422 0.53 -2.79 -31.24
N THR A 423 1.84 -2.64 -31.23
CA THR A 423 2.61 -2.13 -30.08
C THR A 423 2.35 -0.66 -29.81
N ALA A 424 2.80 -0.19 -28.64
CA ALA A 424 2.83 1.23 -28.30
C ALA A 424 3.65 2.09 -29.29
N ASP A 425 4.54 1.48 -30.09
CA ASP A 425 5.33 2.15 -31.14
C ASP A 425 4.71 2.04 -32.55
N GLY A 426 3.51 1.46 -32.68
CA GLY A 426 2.80 1.35 -33.96
C GLY A 426 3.28 0.23 -34.88
N SER A 427 4.24 -0.61 -34.44
CA SER A 427 4.67 -1.79 -35.20
C SER A 427 3.76 -3.01 -34.96
N SER A 428 3.58 -3.84 -35.98
CA SER A 428 2.84 -5.11 -35.82
C SER A 428 3.77 -6.17 -35.25
N ILE A 429 3.50 -6.67 -34.05
CA ILE A 429 4.20 -7.85 -33.52
C ILE A 429 3.55 -9.11 -34.11
N SER A 430 4.38 -10.03 -34.62
CA SER A 430 3.88 -11.32 -35.11
C SER A 430 3.50 -12.25 -33.96
N ASP A 431 2.47 -13.09 -34.15
CA ASP A 431 2.07 -14.13 -33.17
C ASP A 431 3.25 -15.04 -32.77
N ILE A 432 4.20 -15.26 -33.67
CA ILE A 432 5.42 -16.06 -33.43
C ILE A 432 6.28 -15.41 -32.34
N THR A 433 6.41 -14.08 -32.35
CA THR A 433 7.21 -13.35 -31.37
C THR A 433 6.55 -13.36 -29.99
N LEU A 434 5.23 -13.21 -29.91
CA LEU A 434 4.48 -13.28 -28.65
C LEU A 434 4.60 -14.67 -28.02
N ASP A 435 4.45 -15.72 -28.83
CA ASP A 435 4.61 -17.10 -28.39
C ASP A 435 6.03 -17.40 -27.92
N LYS A 436 7.04 -16.86 -28.61
CA LYS A 436 8.44 -16.95 -28.19
C LYS A 436 8.67 -16.28 -26.83
N ASN A 437 8.23 -15.04 -26.65
CA ASN A 437 8.42 -14.31 -25.38
C ASN A 437 7.78 -15.06 -24.20
N PHE A 438 6.58 -15.62 -24.40
CA PHE A 438 5.94 -16.46 -23.39
C PHE A 438 6.77 -17.72 -23.08
N LYS A 439 7.22 -18.44 -24.10
CA LYS A 439 8.05 -19.64 -23.93
C LYS A 439 9.37 -19.35 -23.21
N ASP A 440 10.01 -18.24 -23.54
CA ASP A 440 11.26 -17.80 -22.91
C ASP A 440 11.04 -17.46 -21.43
N ALA A 441 9.96 -16.72 -21.10
CA ALA A 441 9.58 -16.44 -19.72
C ALA A 441 9.23 -17.73 -18.95
N TYR A 442 8.56 -18.67 -19.61
CA TYR A 442 8.14 -19.93 -19.01
C TYR A 442 9.33 -20.88 -18.76
N LYS A 443 10.25 -21.02 -19.72
CA LYS A 443 11.52 -21.76 -19.54
C LYS A 443 12.30 -21.21 -18.36
N PHE A 444 12.45 -19.88 -18.27
CA PHE A 444 13.12 -19.23 -17.15
C PHE A 444 12.42 -19.55 -15.82
N GLY A 445 11.10 -19.35 -15.75
CA GLY A 445 10.31 -19.59 -14.55
C GLY A 445 10.34 -21.04 -14.08
N VAL A 446 10.21 -22.03 -14.98
CA VAL A 446 10.29 -23.46 -14.65
C VAL A 446 11.64 -23.80 -14.01
N ALA A 447 12.75 -23.38 -14.62
CA ALA A 447 14.08 -23.65 -14.07
C ALA A 447 14.28 -23.02 -12.68
N THR A 448 13.73 -21.82 -12.46
CA THR A 448 13.73 -21.18 -11.14
C THR A 448 12.89 -21.97 -10.13
N ILE A 449 11.67 -22.37 -10.50
CA ILE A 449 10.75 -23.16 -9.65
C ILE A 449 11.39 -24.50 -9.28
N GLU A 450 11.96 -25.22 -10.25
CA GLU A 450 12.67 -26.49 -10.03
C GLU A 450 13.81 -26.33 -9.03
N THR A 451 14.64 -25.31 -9.21
CA THR A 451 15.76 -25.04 -8.29
C THR A 451 15.26 -24.82 -6.86
N VAL A 452 14.16 -24.08 -6.67
CA VAL A 452 13.55 -23.89 -5.34
C VAL A 452 12.98 -25.20 -4.80
N LEU A 453 12.29 -26.00 -5.63
CA LEU A 453 11.71 -27.29 -5.23
C LEU A 453 12.76 -28.33 -4.79
N THR A 454 13.97 -28.30 -5.37
CA THR A 454 15.06 -29.20 -4.92
C THR A 454 15.55 -28.89 -3.50
N ARG A 455 15.27 -27.70 -2.98
CA ARG A 455 15.62 -27.28 -1.61
C ARG A 455 14.50 -27.58 -0.61
N HIS A 456 13.86 -28.74 -0.71
CA HIS A 456 12.72 -29.13 0.14
C HIS A 456 12.96 -29.06 1.65
N GLN A 457 14.22 -29.15 2.10
CA GLN A 457 14.59 -29.04 3.53
C GLN A 457 14.67 -27.59 4.04
N ASP A 458 14.62 -26.60 3.15
CA ASP A 458 14.80 -25.19 3.48
C ASP A 458 13.43 -24.49 3.60
N ALA A 459 12.96 -24.33 4.83
CA ALA A 459 11.66 -23.69 5.11
C ALA A 459 11.55 -22.25 4.59
N ASN A 460 12.68 -21.57 4.30
CA ASN A 460 12.64 -20.22 3.73
C ASN A 460 12.12 -20.20 2.28
N THR A 461 12.04 -21.35 1.62
CA THR A 461 11.48 -21.49 0.26
C THR A 461 9.95 -21.51 0.22
N LEU A 462 9.29 -21.71 1.37
CA LEU A 462 7.84 -21.88 1.44
C LEU A 462 7.04 -20.67 0.95
N PRO A 463 7.41 -19.40 1.20
CA PRO A 463 6.66 -18.25 0.66
C PRO A 463 6.67 -18.19 -0.86
N PHE A 464 7.82 -18.52 -1.48
CA PHE A 464 7.93 -18.66 -2.94
C PHE A 464 6.98 -19.76 -3.43
N LEU A 465 7.06 -20.95 -2.83
CA LEU A 465 6.26 -22.11 -3.25
C LEU A 465 4.77 -21.85 -3.09
N HIS A 466 4.37 -21.27 -1.96
CA HIS A 466 3.00 -20.87 -1.67
C HIS A 466 2.46 -19.95 -2.78
N THR A 467 3.21 -18.90 -3.13
CA THR A 467 2.86 -17.97 -4.22
C THR A 467 2.67 -18.68 -5.56
N ILE A 468 3.61 -19.55 -5.95
CA ILE A 468 3.53 -20.31 -7.21
C ILE A 468 2.33 -21.26 -7.21
N LEU A 469 2.04 -21.95 -6.10
CA LEU A 469 0.91 -22.88 -6.03
C LEU A 469 -0.44 -22.16 -6.04
N VAL A 470 -0.54 -20.93 -5.53
CA VAL A 470 -1.75 -20.10 -5.68
C VAL A 470 -2.00 -19.81 -7.16
N PHE A 471 -0.97 -19.38 -7.89
CA PHE A 471 -1.05 -19.16 -9.34
C PHE A 471 -1.45 -20.44 -10.10
N ILE A 472 -0.79 -21.57 -9.83
CA ILE A 472 -1.09 -22.84 -10.50
C ILE A 472 -2.51 -23.32 -10.18
N ARG A 473 -2.96 -23.23 -8.92
CA ARG A 473 -4.34 -23.55 -8.54
C ARG A 473 -5.35 -22.68 -9.29
N TYR A 474 -5.06 -21.41 -9.53
CA TYR A 474 -5.92 -20.58 -10.36
C TYR A 474 -5.94 -21.07 -11.81
N MET A 475 -4.78 -21.45 -12.36
CA MET A 475 -4.68 -21.97 -13.72
C MET A 475 -5.41 -23.30 -13.90
N THR A 476 -5.43 -24.20 -12.92
CA THR A 476 -6.19 -25.46 -13.02
C THR A 476 -7.69 -25.24 -13.18
N ARG A 477 -8.22 -24.10 -12.72
CA ARG A 477 -9.63 -23.67 -12.90
C ARG A 477 -9.88 -23.03 -14.27
N ASN A 478 -8.82 -22.75 -15.03
CA ASN A 478 -8.83 -22.16 -16.36
C ASN A 478 -8.18 -23.12 -17.39
N PRO A 479 -8.89 -24.15 -17.88
CA PRO A 479 -8.28 -25.22 -18.69
C PRO A 479 -7.58 -24.73 -19.96
N ALA A 480 -8.04 -23.64 -20.57
CA ALA A 480 -7.39 -23.04 -21.73
C ALA A 480 -5.99 -22.51 -21.39
N ALA A 481 -5.85 -21.79 -20.28
CA ALA A 481 -4.57 -21.28 -19.80
C ALA A 481 -3.66 -22.42 -19.32
N MET A 482 -4.21 -23.39 -18.59
CA MET A 482 -3.44 -24.51 -18.04
C MET A 482 -2.74 -25.36 -19.11
N ARG A 483 -3.33 -25.50 -20.30
CA ARG A 483 -2.71 -26.23 -21.43
C ARG A 483 -1.36 -25.67 -21.87
N HIS A 484 -1.10 -24.38 -21.62
CA HIS A 484 0.18 -23.75 -21.92
C HIS A 484 1.25 -24.02 -20.86
N LEU A 485 0.85 -24.54 -19.69
CA LEU A 485 1.72 -24.71 -18.53
C LEU A 485 1.87 -26.18 -18.10
N GLU A 486 0.95 -27.07 -18.48
CA GLU A 486 0.91 -28.39 -17.85
C GLU A 486 2.07 -29.32 -18.20
N ASN A 487 2.70 -29.15 -19.37
CA ASN A 487 3.70 -30.11 -19.87
C ASN A 487 5.07 -29.96 -19.22
N ASP A 488 5.53 -28.73 -19.01
CA ASP A 488 6.88 -28.46 -18.51
C ASP A 488 6.89 -28.04 -17.03
N PHE A 489 5.71 -27.95 -16.39
CA PHE A 489 5.64 -27.64 -14.96
C PHE A 489 6.21 -28.82 -14.15
N PRO A 490 7.05 -28.58 -13.14
CA PRO A 490 7.77 -29.63 -12.42
C PRO A 490 6.88 -30.37 -11.41
N TRP A 491 5.94 -31.19 -11.91
CA TRP A 491 4.98 -31.93 -11.09
C TRP A 491 5.62 -32.95 -10.15
N ALA A 492 6.61 -33.71 -10.63
CA ALA A 492 7.30 -34.70 -9.81
C ALA A 492 8.11 -34.06 -8.66
N PRO A 493 8.96 -33.03 -8.91
CA PRO A 493 9.57 -32.26 -7.82
C PRO A 493 8.54 -31.64 -6.85
N THR A 494 7.41 -31.16 -7.37
CA THR A 494 6.32 -30.62 -6.54
C THR A 494 5.74 -31.69 -5.60
N ALA A 495 5.45 -32.89 -6.11
CA ALA A 495 4.96 -34.00 -5.29
C ALA A 495 5.98 -34.41 -4.21
N THR A 496 7.27 -34.46 -4.55
CA THR A 496 8.35 -34.75 -3.58
C THR A 496 8.40 -33.70 -2.47
N MET A 497 8.32 -32.42 -2.82
CA MET A 497 8.26 -31.33 -1.84
C MET A 497 7.02 -31.45 -0.93
N LEU A 498 5.83 -31.71 -1.48
CA LEU A 498 4.61 -31.89 -0.69
C LEU A 498 4.72 -33.09 0.28
N ASN A 499 5.25 -34.22 -0.19
CA ASN A 499 5.48 -35.39 0.66
C ASN A 499 6.52 -35.14 1.74
N PHE A 500 7.57 -34.37 1.43
CA PHE A 500 8.54 -33.94 2.42
C PHE A 500 7.82 -33.16 3.53
N LEU A 501 7.02 -32.14 3.18
CA LEU A 501 6.27 -31.33 4.15
C LEU A 501 5.28 -32.15 4.99
N LEU A 502 4.62 -33.14 4.39
CA LEU A 502 3.74 -34.06 5.13
C LEU A 502 4.48 -34.81 6.23
N ALA A 503 5.73 -35.23 5.98
CA ALA A 503 6.52 -35.97 6.94
C ALA A 503 6.89 -35.14 8.20
N PHE A 504 6.86 -33.80 8.12
CA PHE A 504 7.07 -32.90 9.26
C PHE A 504 5.79 -32.58 10.03
N CYS A 505 4.62 -32.94 9.50
CA CYS A 505 3.36 -32.73 10.19
C CYS A 505 3.22 -33.69 11.37
N LYS A 506 2.43 -33.29 12.37
CA LYS A 506 2.18 -34.11 13.57
C LYS A 506 1.56 -35.48 13.18
N PRO A 507 1.85 -36.57 13.90
CA PRO A 507 1.22 -37.87 13.65
C PRO A 507 -0.30 -37.76 13.63
N GLY A 508 -0.93 -38.32 12.59
CA GLY A 508 -2.37 -38.25 12.39
C GLY A 508 -2.87 -36.96 11.72
N TYR A 509 -1.98 -36.08 11.25
CA TYR A 509 -2.34 -34.94 10.42
C TYR A 509 -3.11 -35.40 9.18
N LYS A 510 -4.25 -34.75 8.91
CA LYS A 510 -5.05 -34.97 7.71
C LYS A 510 -4.98 -33.72 6.86
N VAL A 511 -4.61 -33.89 5.59
CA VAL A 511 -4.60 -32.77 4.65
C VAL A 511 -6.02 -32.27 4.48
N GLN A 512 -6.21 -30.97 4.69
CA GLN A 512 -7.52 -30.35 4.61
C GLN A 512 -7.69 -29.67 3.25
N SER A 513 -8.93 -29.67 2.75
CA SER A 513 -9.29 -28.84 1.60
C SER A 513 -9.16 -27.36 1.95
N HIS A 514 -8.96 -26.51 0.93
CA HIS A 514 -8.85 -25.06 1.10
C HIS A 514 -10.03 -24.49 1.89
N THR A 515 -11.27 -24.87 1.53
CA THR A 515 -12.48 -24.38 2.20
C THR A 515 -12.45 -24.72 3.69
N THR A 516 -12.14 -25.97 4.01
CA THR A 516 -12.05 -26.45 5.40
C THR A 516 -10.96 -25.74 6.20
N LEU A 517 -9.79 -25.48 5.59
CA LEU A 517 -8.66 -24.84 6.25
C LEU A 517 -9.00 -23.42 6.73
N PHE A 518 -9.84 -22.69 5.98
CA PHE A 518 -10.27 -21.33 6.34
C PHE A 518 -11.60 -21.29 7.13
N ASP A 519 -12.41 -22.35 7.13
CA ASP A 519 -13.71 -22.42 7.84
C ASP A 519 -13.59 -22.64 9.37
N HIS A 520 -12.46 -23.13 9.88
CA HIS A 520 -12.32 -23.61 11.27
C HIS A 520 -12.36 -22.54 12.38
N HIS A 521 -12.91 -21.34 12.15
CA HIS A 521 -13.14 -20.30 13.17
C HIS A 521 -11.90 -19.89 14.00
N GLN A 522 -10.71 -20.16 13.47
CA GLN A 522 -9.45 -19.56 13.90
C GLN A 522 -8.93 -18.77 12.71
N LEU A 523 -9.38 -17.52 12.56
CA LEU A 523 -8.79 -16.59 11.59
C LEU A 523 -7.30 -16.49 11.92
N LYS A 524 -6.45 -17.22 11.18
CA LYS A 524 -5.01 -17.00 11.23
C LYS A 524 -4.73 -15.83 10.29
N SER A 525 -4.06 -14.82 10.84
CA SER A 525 -3.68 -13.60 10.12
C SER A 525 -3.09 -13.94 8.75
N PRO A 526 -3.40 -13.16 7.70
CA PRO A 526 -2.77 -13.35 6.40
C PRO A 526 -1.25 -13.32 6.53
N LEU A 527 -0.59 -14.15 5.73
CA LEU A 527 0.85 -14.20 5.64
C LEU A 527 1.37 -12.99 4.84
N PRO A 528 2.65 -12.58 5.00
CA PRO A 528 3.25 -11.51 4.22
C PRO A 528 3.00 -11.64 2.70
N GLU A 529 3.15 -12.85 2.16
CA GLU A 529 2.92 -13.12 0.74
C GLU A 529 1.43 -13.05 0.32
N ASP A 530 0.48 -13.23 1.24
CA ASP A 530 -0.94 -13.05 0.95
C ASP A 530 -1.24 -11.58 0.69
N PHE A 531 -0.70 -10.68 1.52
CA PHE A 531 -0.79 -9.23 1.30
C PHE A 531 -0.09 -8.83 -0.01
N ALA A 532 1.08 -9.40 -0.29
CA ALA A 532 1.83 -9.14 -1.51
C ALA A 532 1.07 -9.59 -2.78
N MET A 533 0.40 -10.75 -2.75
CA MET A 533 -0.40 -11.24 -3.88
C MET A 533 -1.75 -10.54 -4.01
N ARG A 534 -2.35 -10.07 -2.91
CA ARG A 534 -3.71 -9.52 -2.88
C ARG A 534 -3.94 -8.52 -4.00
N GLY A 535 -5.03 -8.72 -4.74
CA GLY A 535 -5.44 -7.88 -5.86
C GLY A 535 -4.93 -8.33 -7.22
N LEU A 536 -4.01 -9.30 -7.29
CA LEU A 536 -3.66 -9.95 -8.55
C LEU A 536 -4.81 -10.85 -9.03
N LEU A 537 -4.97 -10.95 -10.35
CA LEU A 537 -6.04 -11.74 -10.99
C LEU A 537 -6.14 -13.18 -10.46
N TYR A 538 -4.99 -13.82 -10.24
CA TYR A 538 -4.92 -15.21 -9.84
C TYR A 538 -5.04 -15.43 -8.32
N SER A 539 -5.04 -14.36 -7.52
CA SER A 539 -5.23 -14.43 -6.06
C SER A 539 -6.66 -14.11 -5.64
N GLU A 540 -7.59 -13.93 -6.59
CA GLU A 540 -8.97 -13.61 -6.27
C GLU A 540 -9.63 -14.74 -5.45
N GLY A 541 -10.15 -14.38 -4.27
CA GLY A 541 -10.73 -15.33 -3.32
C GLY A 541 -9.72 -16.24 -2.61
N TYR A 542 -8.43 -15.91 -2.64
CA TYR A 542 -7.38 -16.60 -1.89
C TYR A 542 -6.41 -15.61 -1.22
N PRO A 543 -6.30 -15.60 0.12
CA PRO A 543 -7.27 -16.12 1.09
C PRO A 543 -8.66 -15.47 0.95
N PRO A 544 -9.69 -16.00 1.64
CA PRO A 544 -11.00 -15.34 1.71
C PRO A 544 -10.88 -13.88 2.17
N LYS A 545 -11.76 -13.01 1.67
CA LYS A 545 -11.68 -11.56 1.91
C LYS A 545 -11.74 -11.25 3.41
N GLU A 546 -12.53 -12.02 4.14
CA GLU A 546 -12.75 -11.95 5.58
C GLU A 546 -11.46 -12.18 6.37
N SER A 547 -10.48 -12.88 5.80
CA SER A 547 -9.15 -13.07 6.44
C SER A 547 -8.38 -11.76 6.55
N PHE A 548 -8.71 -10.76 5.73
CA PHE A 548 -8.11 -9.43 5.76
C PHE A 548 -8.95 -8.41 6.56
N GLU A 549 -10.17 -8.77 6.96
CA GLU A 549 -11.08 -7.94 7.75
C GLU A 549 -10.80 -8.21 9.24
N ASN A 550 -10.46 -7.18 10.02
CA ASN A 550 -10.05 -7.22 11.45
C ASN A 550 -8.55 -7.45 11.75
N VAL A 551 -7.69 -7.32 10.76
CA VAL A 551 -6.23 -7.33 10.98
C VAL A 551 -5.83 -5.93 11.45
N GLY A 552 -6.06 -5.61 12.74
CA GLY A 552 -5.59 -4.37 13.39
C GLY A 552 -4.08 -4.28 13.55
N ILE A 553 -3.33 -4.96 12.68
CA ILE A 553 -1.89 -5.07 12.64
C ILE A 553 -1.37 -3.88 11.82
N ASP A 554 -0.41 -3.15 12.36
CA ASP A 554 0.24 -2.05 11.64
C ASP A 554 0.97 -2.57 10.39
N ALA A 555 1.21 -1.70 9.40
CA ALA A 555 1.85 -2.08 8.14
C ALA A 555 3.21 -2.78 8.37
N ASP A 556 3.98 -2.34 9.36
CA ASP A 556 5.30 -2.87 9.69
C ASP A 556 5.24 -4.25 10.37
N GLU A 557 4.18 -4.51 11.14
CA GLU A 557 3.96 -5.81 11.80
C GLU A 557 3.46 -6.89 10.81
N ARG A 558 2.92 -6.52 9.64
CA ARG A 558 2.41 -7.47 8.63
C ARG A 558 3.50 -8.25 7.91
N TYR A 559 4.68 -7.64 7.78
CA TYR A 559 5.84 -8.25 7.13
C TYR A 559 6.82 -8.85 8.15
N LEU A 560 6.47 -8.80 9.45
CA LEU A 560 7.24 -9.42 10.52
C LEU A 560 7.07 -10.95 10.48
N GLU A 561 8.16 -11.65 10.18
CA GLU A 561 8.19 -13.10 10.15
C GLU A 561 8.14 -13.72 11.56
N LEU A 562 7.07 -14.47 11.86
CA LEU A 562 6.93 -15.24 13.10
C LEU A 562 7.19 -16.73 12.85
N GLU A 563 7.66 -17.46 13.87
CA GLU A 563 7.91 -18.92 13.76
C GLU A 563 6.64 -19.70 13.40
N SER A 564 5.49 -19.30 13.97
CA SER A 564 4.17 -19.89 13.72
C SER A 564 3.73 -19.79 12.26
N MET A 565 4.22 -18.80 11.51
CA MET A 565 3.91 -18.64 10.08
C MET A 565 4.50 -19.75 9.22
N THR A 566 5.56 -20.42 9.68
CA THR A 566 6.15 -21.55 8.95
C THR A 566 5.24 -22.79 8.99
N GLU A 567 4.65 -23.09 10.15
CA GLU A 567 3.65 -24.17 10.29
C GLU A 567 2.40 -23.83 9.45
N GLU A 568 1.96 -22.58 9.48
CA GLU A 568 0.82 -22.14 8.67
C GLU A 568 1.05 -22.25 7.17
N ARG A 569 2.21 -21.80 6.67
CA ARG A 569 2.61 -21.99 5.26
C ARG A 569 2.61 -23.44 4.86
N THR A 570 3.11 -24.32 5.73
CA THR A 570 3.14 -25.77 5.49
C THR A 570 1.73 -26.29 5.24
N HIS A 571 0.78 -25.96 6.13
CA HIS A 571 -0.62 -26.40 5.95
C HIS A 571 -1.26 -25.84 4.67
N ARG A 572 -1.01 -24.56 4.34
CA ARG A 572 -1.56 -23.94 3.13
C ARG A 572 -0.99 -24.53 1.85
N VAL A 573 0.32 -24.75 1.79
CA VAL A 573 0.99 -25.41 0.67
C VAL A 573 0.44 -26.82 0.44
N LEU A 574 0.27 -27.60 1.51
CA LEU A 574 -0.33 -28.94 1.44
C LEU A 574 -1.79 -28.89 0.95
N SER A 575 -2.58 -27.93 1.44
CA SER A 575 -3.97 -27.74 1.01
C SER A 575 -4.08 -27.34 -0.47
N LEU A 576 -3.18 -26.48 -0.95
CA LEU A 576 -3.09 -26.12 -2.36
C LEU A 576 -2.73 -27.34 -3.22
N GLY A 577 -1.72 -28.13 -2.79
CA GLY A 577 -1.34 -29.38 -3.45
C GLY A 577 -2.51 -30.36 -3.55
N PHE A 578 -3.25 -30.54 -2.45
CA PHE A 578 -4.46 -31.36 -2.39
C PHE A 578 -5.57 -30.84 -3.31
N SER A 579 -5.80 -29.52 -3.34
CA SER A 579 -6.76 -28.89 -4.24
C SER A 579 -6.41 -29.10 -5.71
N ILE A 580 -5.12 -29.10 -6.07
CA ILE A 580 -4.65 -29.37 -7.44
C ILE A 580 -4.83 -30.86 -7.78
N ALA A 581 -4.52 -31.73 -6.81
CA ALA A 581 -4.63 -33.18 -6.96
C ALA A 581 -6.08 -33.68 -7.08
N HIS A 582 -7.08 -32.91 -6.64
CA HIS A 582 -8.50 -33.27 -6.72
C HIS A 582 -8.96 -33.66 -8.14
N SER A 583 -8.38 -33.06 -9.17
CA SER A 583 -8.71 -33.40 -10.57
C SER A 583 -8.14 -34.74 -11.06
N GLY A 584 -7.12 -35.27 -10.37
CA GLY A 584 -6.34 -36.45 -10.77
C GLY A 584 -5.55 -36.28 -12.06
N ARG A 585 -5.45 -35.06 -12.62
CA ARG A 585 -4.84 -34.84 -13.95
C ARG A 585 -3.34 -34.59 -13.89
N TRP A 586 -2.88 -33.83 -12.91
CA TRP A 586 -1.49 -33.33 -12.84
C TRP A 586 -0.76 -33.88 -11.60
N LEU A 587 -1.32 -33.61 -10.42
CA LEU A 587 -0.98 -34.28 -9.17
C LEU A 587 -2.05 -35.33 -8.87
N ILE A 588 -1.64 -36.39 -8.17
CA ILE A 588 -2.49 -37.45 -7.65
C ILE A 588 -2.30 -37.50 -6.14
N TRP A 589 -3.40 -37.55 -5.41
CA TRP A 589 -3.43 -37.89 -3.98
C TRP A 589 -3.85 -39.33 -3.84
N ASP A 590 -2.98 -40.17 -3.26
CA ASP A 590 -3.30 -41.55 -2.92
C ASP A 590 -3.82 -41.63 -1.49
N GLU A 591 -5.12 -41.88 -1.33
CA GLU A 591 -5.77 -42.01 -0.02
C GLU A 591 -5.23 -43.17 0.80
N ALA A 592 -4.76 -44.26 0.16
CA ALA A 592 -4.29 -45.45 0.87
C ALA A 592 -2.92 -45.22 1.51
N THR A 593 -2.03 -44.53 0.81
CA THR A 593 -0.67 -44.21 1.30
C THR A 593 -0.58 -42.83 1.94
N SER A 594 -1.60 -41.98 1.77
CA SER A 594 -1.58 -40.56 2.15
C SER A 594 -0.38 -39.81 1.57
N GLN A 595 -0.09 -40.05 0.28
CA GLN A 595 1.04 -39.45 -0.43
C GLN A 595 0.61 -38.82 -1.75
N PHE A 596 1.35 -37.78 -2.14
CA PHE A 596 1.28 -37.14 -3.44
C PHE A 596 2.15 -37.87 -4.47
N SER A 597 1.71 -37.92 -5.71
CA SER A 597 2.53 -38.29 -6.87
C SER A 597 2.19 -37.42 -8.07
N ALA A 598 3.10 -37.32 -9.04
CA ALA A 598 2.77 -36.76 -10.35
C ALA A 598 1.96 -37.80 -11.14
N ALA A 599 0.98 -37.35 -11.93
CA ALA A 599 0.25 -38.23 -12.83
C ALA A 599 1.20 -38.83 -13.89
N ALA A 600 0.96 -40.08 -14.30
CA ALA A 600 1.87 -40.88 -15.12
C ALA A 600 2.41 -40.16 -16.37
N ARG A 601 1.59 -39.33 -17.01
CA ARG A 601 1.98 -38.51 -18.18
C ARG A 601 3.13 -37.52 -17.88
N TYR A 602 3.29 -37.13 -16.63
CA TYR A 602 4.25 -36.13 -16.15
C TYR A 602 5.29 -36.75 -15.19
N SER A 603 5.30 -38.08 -15.02
CA SER A 603 6.20 -38.80 -14.10
C SER A 603 7.55 -39.18 -14.72
N THR A 604 7.75 -38.92 -16.01
CA THR A 604 9.02 -39.15 -16.74
C THR A 604 9.58 -37.84 -17.26
N PRO A 605 10.92 -37.65 -17.20
CA PRO A 605 11.59 -36.39 -17.55
C PRO A 605 11.47 -36.02 -19.03
#